data_AF-A0A952U8V0-F1
#
_entry.id   AF-A0A952U8V0-F1
#
_cell.length_a   1.000
_cell.length_b   1.000
_cell.length_c   1.000
_cell.angle_alpha   90.00
_cell.angle_beta   90.00
_cell.angle_gamma   90.00
#
_symmetry.space_group_name_H-M   'P 1'
#
loop_
_entity.id
_entity.type
_entity.pdbx_description
1 polymer ?
#
loop_
_entity_poly.entity_id
_entity_poly.type
_entity_poly.pdbx_seq_one_letter_code
_entity_poly.pdbx_strand_id
1 'polypeptide(L)'
;MKLVRMLMVISAVAMLILSGSHHTMALEGAHVQFVHLAPSVASVDIYVGDQPVVQGLAYKAVSNPVMVEGAEIKVQIVPAGGMLMNALTSEPITVTLDMAQSSMVVALVGSSADNTLGLVPLAGELPSTMQTVGAASAGNIKISGAWARPTAVKSMAGMGDMATPEATTDSMGGMGDMATPEASMGSSEMSMPTSAAYMLIENMGDTDDKLVSVACDAAKLVQVHQTVIENEVAKMQEVEGGLVVPAKSSVELKPGSYHIMLMQMQRDLVVGDVITVTLTFESGTTLEVTVPVKQM
;
A
#
# COMPACT_ATOMS: atom_id res chain seq x y z
N MET A 1 84.36 6.03 15.57
CA MET A 1 85.03 6.55 14.36
C MET A 1 84.23 6.06 13.15
N LYS A 2 83.11 6.68 12.78
CA LYS A 2 82.98 7.78 11.80
C LYS A 2 83.78 7.55 10.51
N LEU A 3 83.33 6.57 9.72
CA LEU A 3 83.78 6.17 8.40
C LEU A 3 82.52 5.50 7.79
N VAL A 4 81.91 5.83 6.64
CA VAL A 4 82.41 6.24 5.34
C VAL A 4 81.21 6.75 4.48
N ARG A 5 81.41 7.90 3.79
CA ARG A 5 80.95 8.34 2.44
C ARG A 5 79.51 8.03 1.99
N MET A 6 78.69 9.05 1.71
CA MET A 6 78.60 9.79 0.43
C MET A 6 78.16 8.89 -0.73
N LEU A 7 76.90 9.04 -1.19
CA LEU A 7 76.55 9.40 -2.58
C LEU A 7 75.03 9.57 -2.74
N MET A 8 74.60 10.76 -3.18
CA MET A 8 73.31 10.99 -3.85
C MET A 8 73.25 10.18 -5.15
N VAL A 9 72.22 9.35 -5.38
CA VAL A 9 71.57 9.23 -6.71
C VAL A 9 70.09 8.83 -6.54
N ILE A 10 69.26 9.59 -7.21
CA ILE A 10 67.82 9.47 -7.47
C ILE A 10 67.41 8.05 -7.90
N SER A 11 66.36 7.50 -7.27
CA SER A 11 65.45 6.58 -7.95
C SER A 11 64.07 6.62 -7.28
N ALA A 12 63.10 7.15 -8.01
CA ALA A 12 61.69 6.97 -7.73
C ALA A 12 61.37 5.48 -7.82
N VAL A 13 61.23 4.82 -6.67
CA VAL A 13 60.65 3.48 -6.57
C VAL A 13 59.24 3.66 -6.05
N ALA A 14 58.30 3.59 -6.99
CA ALA A 14 56.90 3.33 -6.72
C ALA A 14 56.79 2.05 -5.89
N MET A 15 56.58 2.20 -4.59
CA MET A 15 56.20 1.10 -3.72
C MET A 15 54.67 1.09 -3.63
N LEU A 16 54.12 0.29 -4.53
CA LEU A 16 52.76 -0.20 -4.63
C LEU A 16 52.23 -0.61 -3.25
N ILE A 17 51.53 0.29 -2.56
CA ILE A 17 50.61 -0.08 -1.47
C ILE A 17 49.23 -0.13 -2.10
N LEU A 18 48.74 -1.35 -2.27
CA LEU A 18 47.39 -1.69 -2.69
C LEU A 18 46.36 -0.89 -1.88
N SER A 19 45.58 -0.11 -2.63
CA SER A 19 44.13 0.07 -2.47
C SER A 19 43.52 -0.52 -1.19
N GLY A 20 43.45 0.30 -0.15
CA GLY A 20 42.42 0.22 0.87
C GLY A 20 41.45 1.37 0.67
N SER A 21 40.84 1.48 -0.52
CA SER A 21 39.59 2.21 -0.64
C SER A 21 38.64 1.55 0.34
N HIS A 22 38.21 2.31 1.35
CA HIS A 22 37.03 1.98 2.12
C HIS A 22 35.85 1.98 1.13
N HIS A 23 35.71 0.87 0.38
CA HIS A 23 34.42 0.43 -0.06
C HIS A 23 33.68 0.13 1.23
N THR A 24 32.91 1.11 1.70
CA THR A 24 31.66 0.82 2.37
C THR A 24 30.95 -0.17 1.44
N MET A 25 31.11 -1.46 1.72
CA MET A 25 30.29 -2.49 1.11
C MET A 25 28.87 -2.01 1.33
N ALA A 26 28.16 -1.67 0.25
CA ALA A 26 26.73 -1.47 0.33
C ALA A 26 26.19 -2.70 1.06
N LEU A 27 25.45 -2.49 2.15
CA LEU A 27 24.75 -3.57 2.82
C LEU A 27 23.97 -4.30 1.73
N GLU A 28 24.41 -5.51 1.41
CA GLU A 28 23.90 -6.31 0.31
C GLU A 28 22.50 -6.73 0.74
N GLY A 29 21.49 -5.96 0.34
CA GLY A 29 20.09 -6.26 0.63
C GLY A 29 19.59 -7.34 -0.32
N ALA A 30 18.80 -8.29 0.19
CA ALA A 30 18.12 -9.27 -0.66
C ALA A 30 16.69 -8.78 -0.95
N HIS A 31 16.19 -9.00 -2.17
CA HIS A 31 14.78 -8.78 -2.48
C HIS A 31 13.97 -10.03 -2.16
N VAL A 32 13.03 -9.93 -1.24
CA VAL A 32 12.15 -11.03 -0.85
C VAL A 32 10.73 -10.74 -1.34
N GLN A 33 10.15 -11.69 -2.07
CA GLN A 33 8.73 -11.71 -2.35
C GLN A 33 8.03 -12.72 -1.45
N PHE A 34 6.89 -12.34 -0.91
CA PHE A 34 6.08 -13.23 -0.10
C PHE A 34 4.88 -13.75 -0.90
N VAL A 35 4.56 -15.02 -0.74
CA VAL A 35 3.41 -15.66 -1.40
C VAL A 35 2.53 -16.30 -0.34
N HIS A 36 1.23 -16.12 -0.48
CA HIS A 36 0.28 -16.72 0.44
C HIS A 36 -0.31 -18.02 -0.11
N LEU A 37 0.10 -19.16 0.47
CA LEU A 37 -0.35 -20.50 0.07
C LEU A 37 -1.12 -21.24 1.19
N ALA A 38 -1.40 -20.61 2.33
CA ALA A 38 -2.22 -21.18 3.40
C ALA A 38 -3.74 -21.05 3.11
N PRO A 39 -4.48 -22.10 2.73
CA PRO A 39 -5.88 -21.96 2.29
C PRO A 39 -6.87 -21.58 3.41
N SER A 40 -6.52 -21.83 4.68
CA SER A 40 -7.39 -21.56 5.82
C SER A 40 -7.16 -20.18 6.44
N VAL A 41 -6.29 -19.36 5.85
CA VAL A 41 -5.94 -18.03 6.36
C VAL A 41 -6.44 -16.99 5.36
N ALA A 42 -7.16 -15.99 5.88
CA ALA A 42 -7.59 -14.84 5.10
C ALA A 42 -6.38 -13.98 4.71
N SER A 43 -6.60 -12.82 4.07
CA SER A 43 -5.51 -11.90 3.75
C SER A 43 -4.67 -11.56 4.98
N VAL A 44 -3.35 -11.46 4.80
CA VAL A 44 -2.41 -11.19 5.89
C VAL A 44 -1.56 -9.95 5.62
N ASP A 45 -1.12 -9.33 6.70
CA ASP A 45 -0.02 -8.38 6.72
C ASP A 45 1.25 -9.11 7.19
N ILE A 46 2.39 -8.75 6.60
CA ILE A 46 3.70 -9.32 6.92
C ILE A 46 4.54 -8.22 7.53
N TYR A 47 5.09 -8.52 8.70
CA TYR A 47 5.99 -7.66 9.43
C TYR A 47 7.39 -8.26 9.45
N VAL A 48 8.40 -7.44 9.22
CA VAL A 48 9.81 -7.80 9.46
C VAL A 48 10.29 -6.98 10.64
N GLY A 49 10.62 -7.67 11.74
CA GLY A 49 10.72 -7.03 13.06
C GLY A 49 9.38 -6.40 13.45
N ASP A 50 9.39 -5.09 13.68
CA ASP A 50 8.19 -4.30 14.03
C ASP A 50 7.63 -3.49 12.85
N GLN A 51 8.22 -3.60 11.65
CA GLN A 51 7.83 -2.82 10.49
C GLN A 51 6.91 -3.62 9.55
N PRO A 52 5.72 -3.10 9.19
CA PRO A 52 4.88 -3.72 8.17
C PRO A 52 5.56 -3.57 6.81
N VAL A 53 5.83 -4.69 6.14
CA VAL A 53 6.49 -4.72 4.82
C VAL A 53 5.57 -5.15 3.69
N VAL A 54 4.54 -5.95 3.99
CA VAL A 54 3.48 -6.32 3.05
C VAL A 54 2.15 -6.15 3.76
N GLN A 55 1.15 -5.63 3.05
CA GLN A 55 -0.19 -5.46 3.59
C GLN A 55 -1.24 -5.99 2.63
N GLY A 56 -2.21 -6.74 3.16
CA GLY A 56 -3.31 -7.33 2.41
C GLY A 56 -2.89 -8.40 1.42
N LEU A 57 -1.88 -9.22 1.75
CA LEU A 57 -1.45 -10.34 0.91
C LEU A 57 -2.55 -11.40 0.90
N ALA A 58 -3.30 -11.48 -0.20
CA ALA A 58 -4.40 -12.43 -0.37
C ALA A 58 -3.92 -13.85 -0.67
N TYR A 59 -4.73 -14.86 -0.34
CA TYR A 59 -4.47 -16.25 -0.73
C TYR A 59 -4.27 -16.39 -2.26
N LYS A 60 -3.23 -17.13 -2.66
CA LYS A 60 -2.74 -17.30 -4.05
C LYS A 60 -2.19 -16.04 -4.72
N ALA A 61 -1.93 -14.98 -3.96
CA ALA A 61 -1.26 -13.79 -4.46
C ALA A 61 0.21 -13.72 -4.01
N VAL A 62 0.98 -12.89 -4.70
CA VAL A 62 2.37 -12.56 -4.39
C VAL A 62 2.51 -11.09 -4.02
N SER A 63 3.45 -10.76 -3.13
CA SER A 63 3.76 -9.39 -2.79
C SER A 63 4.66 -8.71 -3.84
N ASN A 64 4.70 -7.39 -3.80
CA ASN A 64 5.83 -6.68 -4.40
C ASN A 64 7.14 -7.11 -3.71
N PRO A 65 8.29 -7.06 -4.41
CA PRO A 65 9.59 -7.34 -3.80
C PRO A 65 9.88 -6.37 -2.66
N VAL A 66 10.19 -6.91 -1.49
CA VAL A 66 10.60 -6.18 -0.29
C VAL A 66 12.12 -6.27 -0.19
N MET A 67 12.80 -5.14 -0.12
CA MET A 67 14.23 -5.14 0.22
C MET A 67 14.38 -5.37 1.71
N VAL A 68 15.17 -6.37 2.07
CA VAL A 68 15.48 -6.71 3.46
C VAL A 68 16.98 -6.78 3.67
N GLU A 69 17.41 -6.41 4.87
CA GLU A 69 18.82 -6.39 5.26
C GLU A 69 19.13 -7.55 6.21
N GLY A 70 20.31 -8.14 6.03
CA GLY A 70 20.82 -9.23 6.86
C GLY A 70 20.49 -10.63 6.33
N ALA A 71 21.27 -11.61 6.77
CA ALA A 71 21.13 -13.01 6.35
C ALA A 71 19.95 -13.73 7.05
N GLU A 72 19.39 -13.15 8.10
CA GLU A 72 18.24 -13.68 8.81
C GLU A 72 17.26 -12.56 9.13
N ILE A 73 15.99 -12.78 8.81
CA ILE A 73 14.90 -11.86 9.14
C ILE A 73 13.91 -12.55 10.07
N LYS A 74 13.38 -11.78 11.03
CA LYS A 74 12.30 -12.21 11.90
C LYS A 74 10.99 -11.73 11.31
N VAL A 75 10.14 -12.67 10.92
CA VAL A 75 8.89 -12.37 10.23
C VAL A 75 7.71 -12.70 11.14
N GLN A 76 6.77 -11.76 11.27
CA GLN A 76 5.49 -11.99 11.93
C GLN A 76 4.36 -11.88 10.91
N ILE A 77 3.39 -12.79 11.04
CA ILE A 77 2.23 -12.86 10.16
C ILE A 77 1.03 -12.41 10.95
N VAL A 78 0.35 -11.38 10.47
CA VAL A 78 -0.78 -10.74 11.17
C VAL A 78 -1.99 -10.80 10.26
N PRO A 79 -3.22 -10.99 10.77
CA PRO A 79 -4.42 -10.78 9.96
C PRO A 79 -4.37 -9.39 9.31
N ALA A 80 -4.76 -9.26 8.04
CA ALA A 80 -4.64 -7.98 7.36
C ALA A 80 -5.43 -6.89 8.08
N GLY A 81 -4.80 -5.73 8.31
CA GLY A 81 -5.36 -4.64 9.12
C GLY A 81 -5.28 -4.83 10.63
N GLY A 82 -4.79 -5.97 11.11
CA GLY A 82 -4.55 -6.24 12.52
C GLY A 82 -3.28 -5.55 13.05
N MET A 83 -3.14 -5.52 14.37
CA MET A 83 -1.90 -5.06 15.03
C MET A 83 -0.96 -6.24 15.27
N LEU A 84 0.34 -5.97 15.48
CA LEU A 84 1.34 -7.02 15.77
C LEU A 84 0.93 -7.96 16.92
N MET A 85 0.25 -7.44 17.95
CA MET A 85 -0.27 -8.27 19.05
C MET A 85 -1.34 -9.29 18.63
N ASN A 86 -1.89 -9.16 17.42
CA ASN A 86 -2.82 -10.09 16.80
C ASN A 86 -2.11 -11.09 15.89
N ALA A 87 -0.78 -11.25 15.98
CA ALA A 87 -0.02 -12.19 15.18
C ALA A 87 -0.62 -13.61 15.22
N LEU A 88 -0.68 -14.24 14.04
CA LEU A 88 -1.15 -15.61 13.85
C LEU A 88 -0.13 -16.66 14.33
N THR A 89 1.10 -16.23 14.56
CA THR A 89 2.23 -17.06 15.02
C THR A 89 2.59 -16.66 16.44
N SER A 90 2.79 -17.63 17.33
CA SER A 90 3.11 -17.36 18.74
C SER A 90 4.47 -16.69 18.95
N GLU A 91 5.41 -16.95 18.04
CA GLU A 91 6.74 -16.32 18.01
C GLU A 91 7.06 -15.88 16.57
N PRO A 92 7.93 -14.88 16.37
CA PRO A 92 8.41 -14.52 15.05
C PRO A 92 9.11 -15.69 14.36
N ILE A 93 8.77 -15.94 13.10
CA ILE A 93 9.40 -16.98 12.28
C ILE A 93 10.72 -16.42 11.73
N THR A 94 11.83 -17.07 12.04
CA THR A 94 13.12 -16.75 11.44
C THR A 94 13.17 -17.32 10.02
N VAL A 95 13.42 -16.45 9.04
CA VAL A 95 13.68 -16.84 7.66
C VAL A 95 15.14 -16.55 7.36
N THR A 96 15.90 -17.59 7.01
CA THR A 96 17.28 -17.45 6.54
C THR A 96 17.28 -17.12 5.06
N LEU A 97 17.98 -16.05 4.72
CA LEU A 97 18.08 -15.51 3.37
C LEU A 97 19.38 -16.01 2.73
N ASP A 98 19.27 -16.59 1.54
CA ASP A 98 20.43 -16.87 0.70
C ASP A 98 20.94 -15.55 0.08
N MET A 99 21.93 -14.94 0.73
CA MET A 99 22.51 -13.67 0.29
C MET A 99 23.28 -13.78 -1.04
N ALA A 100 23.55 -15.00 -1.54
CA ALA A 100 24.10 -15.17 -2.88
C ALA A 100 23.05 -14.93 -3.98
N GLN A 101 21.75 -14.97 -3.64
CA GLN A 101 20.66 -14.70 -4.56
C GLN A 101 20.16 -13.27 -4.38
N SER A 102 20.11 -12.50 -5.48
CA SER A 102 19.60 -11.12 -5.45
C SER A 102 18.09 -11.06 -5.18
N SER A 103 17.36 -12.16 -5.42
CA SER A 103 15.92 -12.27 -5.19
C SER A 103 15.54 -13.66 -4.68
N MET A 104 14.59 -13.73 -3.75
CA MET A 104 14.00 -14.99 -3.30
C MET A 104 12.51 -14.87 -3.04
N VAL A 105 11.86 -16.03 -3.00
CA VAL A 105 10.43 -16.14 -2.70
C VAL A 105 10.24 -16.91 -1.41
N VAL A 106 9.39 -16.41 -0.53
CA VAL A 106 9.04 -17.02 0.75
C VAL A 106 7.53 -17.28 0.77
N ALA A 107 7.14 -18.54 0.92
CA ALA A 107 5.74 -18.92 0.97
C ALA A 107 5.22 -19.07 2.39
N LEU A 108 4.11 -18.40 2.69
CA LEU A 108 3.26 -18.70 3.83
C LEU A 108 2.46 -19.97 3.55
N VAL A 109 2.68 -21.00 4.36
CA VAL A 109 2.06 -22.32 4.24
C VAL A 109 1.49 -22.78 5.58
N GLY A 110 0.69 -23.85 5.55
CA GLY A 110 0.10 -24.45 6.74
C GLY A 110 -1.31 -23.95 7.04
N SER A 111 -1.75 -24.13 8.29
CA SER A 111 -3.06 -23.75 8.77
C SER A 111 -3.00 -23.11 10.14
N SER A 112 -3.76 -22.03 10.33
CA SER A 112 -3.99 -21.40 11.64
C SER A 112 -4.78 -22.32 12.58
N ALA A 113 -5.69 -23.14 12.05
CA ALA A 113 -6.55 -24.02 12.84
C ALA A 113 -5.74 -25.13 13.54
N ASP A 114 -4.71 -25.63 12.86
CA ASP A 114 -3.85 -26.71 13.36
C ASP A 114 -2.54 -26.19 13.97
N ASN A 115 -2.38 -24.87 14.09
CA ASN A 115 -1.16 -24.21 14.57
C ASN A 115 0.12 -24.64 13.81
N THR A 116 0.00 -24.80 12.48
CA THR A 116 1.08 -25.24 11.59
C THR A 116 1.57 -24.14 10.64
N LEU A 117 1.18 -22.88 10.88
CA LEU A 117 1.61 -21.76 10.03
C LEU A 117 3.12 -21.59 10.06
N GLY A 118 3.70 -21.51 8.87
CA GLY A 118 5.13 -21.39 8.68
C GLY A 118 5.49 -20.62 7.41
N LEU A 119 6.74 -20.21 7.33
CA LEU A 119 7.33 -19.61 6.14
C LEU A 119 8.38 -20.55 5.57
N VAL A 120 8.27 -20.83 4.28
CA VAL A 120 9.16 -21.74 3.56
C VAL A 120 9.76 -21.00 2.37
N PRO A 121 11.10 -20.82 2.30
CA PRO A 121 11.76 -20.36 1.10
C PRO A 121 11.46 -21.31 -0.08
N LEU A 122 11.00 -20.77 -1.20
CA LEU A 122 10.77 -21.52 -2.42
C LEU A 122 11.98 -21.39 -3.34
N ALA A 123 12.44 -22.52 -3.88
CA ALA A 123 13.44 -22.53 -4.95
C ALA A 123 12.73 -22.41 -6.30
N GLY A 124 13.20 -21.50 -7.16
CA GLY A 124 12.71 -21.29 -8.51
C GLY A 124 11.73 -20.11 -8.66
N GLU A 125 11.33 -19.85 -9.89
CA GLU A 125 10.42 -18.76 -10.24
C GLU A 125 8.96 -19.12 -9.92
N LEU A 126 8.18 -18.12 -9.51
CA LEU A 126 6.75 -18.30 -9.30
C LEU A 126 6.02 -18.49 -10.63
N PRO A 127 4.87 -19.22 -10.62
CA PRO A 127 4.03 -19.30 -11.80
C PRO A 127 3.63 -17.89 -12.26
N SER A 128 3.76 -17.62 -13.55
CA SER A 128 3.35 -16.34 -14.15
C SER A 128 1.86 -16.02 -14.01
N THR A 129 1.06 -17.00 -13.57
CA THR A 129 -0.37 -16.86 -13.29
C THR A 129 -0.66 -16.27 -11.91
N MET A 130 0.34 -16.12 -11.02
CA MET A 130 0.11 -15.46 -9.73
C MET A 130 -0.01 -13.95 -9.92
N GLN A 131 -1.08 -13.38 -9.36
CA GLN A 131 -1.28 -11.94 -9.33
C GLN A 131 -0.46 -11.30 -8.21
N THR A 132 0.24 -10.22 -8.53
CA THR A 132 0.92 -9.39 -7.55
C THR A 132 -0.09 -8.45 -6.89
N VAL A 133 -0.18 -8.47 -5.56
CA VAL A 133 -1.09 -7.56 -4.84
C VAL A 133 -0.69 -6.12 -5.09
N GLY A 134 -1.67 -5.32 -5.50
CA GLY A 134 -1.50 -3.91 -5.80
C GLY A 134 -0.78 -3.62 -7.13
N ALA A 135 -0.56 -4.62 -7.98
CA ALA A 135 0.14 -4.43 -9.25
C ALA A 135 -0.44 -5.32 -10.38
N ALA A 136 -0.38 -4.82 -11.61
CA ALA A 136 -0.78 -5.55 -12.80
C ALA A 136 -0.09 -4.95 -14.04
N SER A 137 0.09 -5.72 -15.11
CA SER A 137 0.60 -5.20 -16.38
C SER A 137 -0.02 -5.91 -17.58
N ALA A 138 -0.26 -5.15 -18.64
CA ALA A 138 -0.84 -5.63 -19.89
C ALA A 138 -0.40 -4.69 -21.02
N GLY A 139 0.25 -5.27 -22.03
CA GLY A 139 0.86 -4.48 -23.10
C GLY A 139 1.83 -3.45 -22.54
N ASN A 140 1.57 -2.18 -22.84
CA ASN A 140 2.41 -1.05 -22.43
C ASN A 140 1.99 -0.42 -21.09
N ILE A 141 0.88 -0.86 -20.51
CA ILE A 141 0.37 -0.28 -19.27
C ILE A 141 0.81 -1.12 -18.08
N LYS A 142 1.33 -0.45 -17.05
CA LYS A 142 1.71 -1.05 -15.77
C LYS A 142 1.04 -0.29 -14.63
N ILE A 143 0.49 -1.05 -13.70
CA ILE A 143 -0.11 -0.58 -12.46
C ILE A 143 0.80 -1.02 -11.31
N SER A 144 1.06 -0.11 -10.38
CA SER A 144 1.78 -0.43 -9.15
C SER A 144 1.25 0.35 -7.96
N GLY A 145 1.55 -0.14 -6.75
CA GLY A 145 1.20 0.53 -5.51
C GLY A 145 -0.29 0.71 -5.27
N ALA A 146 -1.14 -0.15 -5.84
CA ALA A 146 -2.58 0.01 -5.70
C ALA A 146 -3.06 -0.34 -4.28
N TRP A 147 -3.94 0.48 -3.71
CA TRP A 147 -4.62 0.25 -2.44
C TRP A 147 -5.92 1.05 -2.37
N ALA A 148 -6.83 0.66 -1.48
CA ALA A 148 -8.08 1.39 -1.22
C ALA A 148 -8.22 1.73 0.25
N ARG A 149 -8.94 2.82 0.55
CA ARG A 149 -9.30 3.17 1.93
C ARG A 149 -10.55 2.40 2.39
N PRO A 150 -10.78 2.24 3.70
CA PRO A 150 -12.05 1.71 4.21
C PRO A 150 -13.23 2.59 3.80
N THR A 151 -14.43 2.01 3.82
CA THR A 151 -15.65 2.78 3.54
C THR A 151 -15.80 3.91 4.56
N ALA A 152 -15.89 5.14 4.07
CA ALA A 152 -16.16 6.30 4.89
C ALA A 152 -17.63 6.29 5.32
N VAL A 153 -17.89 5.80 6.53
CA VAL A 153 -19.14 6.06 7.24
C VAL A 153 -18.94 7.35 8.02
N LYS A 154 -19.75 8.39 7.76
CA LYS A 154 -19.86 9.49 8.72
C LYS A 154 -20.41 8.89 10.00
N SER A 155 -19.54 8.77 11.00
CA SER A 155 -19.86 8.23 12.31
C SER A 155 -21.17 8.84 12.84
N MET A 156 -22.21 8.01 12.96
CA MET A 156 -23.39 8.26 13.79
C MET A 156 -23.11 7.87 15.26
N ALA A 157 -21.86 7.91 15.72
CA ALA A 157 -21.54 7.70 17.13
C ALA A 157 -21.75 9.01 17.89
N GLY A 158 -22.98 9.23 18.35
CA GLY A 158 -23.34 10.39 19.15
C GLY A 158 -24.82 10.47 19.55
N MET A 159 -25.51 9.35 19.72
CA MET A 159 -26.83 9.34 20.39
C MET A 159 -26.86 8.16 21.36
N GLY A 160 -25.92 8.17 22.30
CA GLY A 160 -25.96 7.33 23.49
C GLY A 160 -27.01 7.89 24.45
N ASP A 161 -28.14 7.22 24.49
CA ASP A 161 -28.88 6.86 25.71
C ASP A 161 -28.84 7.91 26.85
N MET A 162 -29.71 8.93 26.77
CA MET A 162 -30.09 9.70 27.95
C MET A 162 -31.33 9.07 28.58
N ALA A 163 -31.07 8.23 29.58
CA ALA A 163 -32.03 7.88 30.61
C ALA A 163 -32.68 9.16 31.17
N THR A 164 -34.01 9.15 31.22
CA THR A 164 -34.81 10.10 31.99
C THR A 164 -34.43 10.06 33.47
N PRO A 165 -34.34 11.23 34.13
CA PRO A 165 -35.00 11.36 35.41
C PRO A 165 -35.94 12.57 35.45
N GLU A 166 -36.95 12.39 36.29
CA GLU A 166 -38.09 13.26 36.55
C GLU A 166 -37.71 14.65 37.11
N ALA A 167 -38.71 15.53 37.04
CA ALA A 167 -38.70 16.96 37.31
C ALA A 167 -38.32 17.36 38.75
N THR A 168 -37.66 18.52 38.87
CA THR A 168 -37.97 19.54 39.88
C THR A 168 -37.72 20.94 39.33
N THR A 169 -38.66 21.85 39.61
CA THR A 169 -38.69 23.28 39.30
C THR A 169 -37.71 24.09 40.16
N ASP A 170 -37.03 25.09 39.59
CA ASP A 170 -37.07 26.46 40.14
C ASP A 170 -36.44 27.54 39.24
N SER A 171 -36.98 28.74 39.44
CA SER A 171 -36.96 30.01 38.69
C SER A 171 -35.62 30.75 38.44
N MET A 172 -35.66 31.51 37.33
CA MET A 172 -35.22 32.93 37.13
C MET A 172 -33.74 33.32 37.01
N GLY A 173 -33.41 33.88 35.84
CA GLY A 173 -32.74 35.20 35.73
C GLY A 173 -31.48 35.28 34.86
N GLY A 174 -31.50 36.09 33.80
CA GLY A 174 -30.29 36.70 33.23
C GLY A 174 -30.21 36.80 31.70
N MET A 175 -30.45 38.00 31.18
CA MET A 175 -30.28 38.42 29.78
C MET A 175 -28.81 38.38 29.32
N GLY A 176 -28.58 38.04 28.05
CA GLY A 176 -27.30 38.20 27.35
C GLY A 176 -27.49 38.00 25.84
N ASP A 177 -27.02 38.96 25.07
CA ASP A 177 -27.44 39.34 23.73
C ASP A 177 -26.76 38.54 22.58
N MET A 178 -27.42 38.59 21.43
CA MET A 178 -26.86 38.68 20.07
C MET A 178 -26.17 37.49 19.36
N ALA A 179 -26.66 37.33 18.12
CA ALA A 179 -26.07 36.71 16.93
C ALA A 179 -26.21 35.18 16.77
N THR A 180 -27.35 34.78 16.22
CA THR A 180 -27.43 33.67 15.27
C THR A 180 -26.76 34.08 13.95
N PRO A 181 -25.69 33.42 13.48
CA PRO A 181 -25.52 33.25 12.06
C PRO A 181 -26.39 32.07 11.65
N GLU A 182 -27.43 32.35 10.87
CA GLU A 182 -28.18 31.35 10.12
C GLU A 182 -27.20 30.49 9.32
N ALA A 183 -26.88 29.31 9.83
CA ALA A 183 -26.29 28.23 9.07
C ALA A 183 -27.39 27.66 8.17
N SER A 184 -27.60 28.29 7.02
CA SER A 184 -28.34 27.70 5.92
C SER A 184 -27.41 27.48 4.75
N MET A 185 -27.65 26.36 4.06
CA MET A 185 -27.08 25.91 2.78
C MET A 185 -25.82 25.04 2.93
N GLY A 186 -25.85 23.75 2.61
CA GLY A 186 -26.90 22.97 1.98
C GLY A 186 -26.52 21.50 1.86
N SER A 187 -27.55 20.68 1.73
CA SER A 187 -27.49 19.28 1.31
C SER A 187 -26.88 18.31 2.33
N SER A 188 -27.71 17.97 3.30
CA SER A 188 -27.91 16.58 3.68
C SER A 188 -28.34 15.75 2.46
N GLU A 189 -27.43 15.51 1.51
CA GLU A 189 -27.50 14.28 0.75
C GLU A 189 -27.20 13.19 1.77
N MET A 190 -28.07 12.19 1.87
CA MET A 190 -27.71 10.97 2.58
C MET A 190 -26.36 10.52 2.03
N SER A 191 -25.30 10.72 2.79
CA SER A 191 -23.93 10.42 2.37
C SER A 191 -23.88 8.92 2.19
N MET A 192 -24.14 8.48 0.95
CA MET A 192 -24.02 7.08 0.59
C MET A 192 -22.61 6.63 0.98
N PRO A 193 -22.44 5.42 1.53
CA PRO A 193 -21.12 4.93 1.88
C PRO A 193 -20.24 4.98 0.62
N THR A 194 -19.04 5.54 0.75
CA THR A 194 -18.08 5.67 -0.35
C THR A 194 -16.70 5.24 0.10
N SER A 195 -15.89 4.80 -0.85
CA SER A 195 -14.47 4.53 -0.68
C SER A 195 -13.70 5.16 -1.84
N ALA A 196 -12.36 5.12 -1.80
CA ALA A 196 -11.51 5.52 -2.90
C ALA A 196 -10.34 4.54 -3.04
N ALA A 197 -9.93 4.29 -4.28
CA ALA A 197 -8.73 3.54 -4.62
C ALA A 197 -7.68 4.43 -5.26
N TYR A 198 -6.42 4.11 -4.98
CA TYR A 198 -5.21 4.84 -5.30
C TYR A 198 -4.23 3.87 -5.97
N MET A 199 -3.41 4.35 -6.89
CA MET A 199 -2.43 3.56 -7.63
C MET A 199 -1.53 4.45 -8.48
N LEU A 200 -0.40 3.93 -8.93
CA LEU A 200 0.41 4.52 -10.00
C LEU A 200 0.09 3.81 -11.32
N ILE A 201 -0.21 4.59 -12.36
CA ILE A 201 -0.43 4.10 -13.72
C ILE A 201 0.74 4.56 -14.58
N GLU A 202 1.49 3.64 -15.17
CA GLU A 202 2.63 3.90 -16.05
C GLU A 202 2.29 3.47 -17.47
N ASN A 203 2.51 4.36 -18.45
CA ASN A 203 2.42 4.04 -19.86
C ASN A 203 3.83 3.99 -20.46
N MET A 204 4.30 2.78 -20.74
CA MET A 204 5.61 2.51 -21.34
C MET A 204 5.59 2.57 -22.88
N GLY A 205 4.45 2.88 -23.48
CA GLY A 205 4.26 2.97 -24.93
C GLY A 205 4.82 4.25 -25.53
N ASP A 206 4.82 4.30 -26.86
CA ASP A 206 5.27 5.47 -27.64
C ASP A 206 4.11 6.44 -27.98
N THR A 207 2.88 6.10 -27.60
CA THR A 207 1.69 6.92 -27.78
C THR A 207 0.95 7.08 -26.46
N ASP A 208 0.26 8.21 -26.30
CA ASP A 208 -0.65 8.43 -25.18
C ASP A 208 -1.74 7.34 -25.16
N ASP A 209 -2.16 6.97 -23.97
CA ASP A 209 -3.33 6.13 -23.77
C ASP A 209 -4.27 6.82 -22.79
N LYS A 210 -5.51 6.36 -22.68
CA LYS A 210 -6.54 7.00 -21.86
C LYS A 210 -7.31 5.95 -21.08
N LEU A 211 -7.36 6.09 -19.75
CA LEU A 211 -8.23 5.28 -18.91
C LEU A 211 -9.67 5.76 -19.07
N VAL A 212 -10.48 4.98 -19.79
CA VAL A 212 -11.85 5.36 -20.19
C VAL A 212 -12.93 4.72 -19.34
N SER A 213 -12.62 3.62 -18.65
CA SER A 213 -13.58 2.95 -17.78
C SER A 213 -12.88 2.26 -16.61
N VAL A 214 -13.56 2.29 -15.48
CA VAL A 214 -13.14 1.65 -14.23
C VAL A 214 -14.32 0.90 -13.64
N ALA A 215 -14.08 -0.29 -13.11
CA ALA A 215 -15.09 -1.10 -12.43
C ALA A 215 -14.50 -1.74 -11.16
N CYS A 216 -15.37 -2.12 -10.23
CA CYS A 216 -14.99 -2.73 -8.96
C CYS A 216 -16.05 -3.74 -8.52
N ASP A 217 -15.63 -4.88 -7.99
CA ASP A 217 -16.53 -5.91 -7.46
C ASP A 217 -17.34 -5.46 -6.23
N ALA A 218 -16.83 -4.47 -5.48
CA ALA A 218 -17.44 -3.98 -4.25
C ALA A 218 -18.37 -2.75 -4.43
N ALA A 219 -18.47 -2.17 -5.63
CA ALA A 219 -19.20 -0.91 -5.87
C ALA A 219 -20.04 -0.99 -7.15
N LYS A 220 -21.20 -0.30 -7.20
CA LYS A 220 -22.03 -0.25 -8.42
C LYS A 220 -21.66 0.89 -9.35
N LEU A 221 -21.12 1.97 -8.81
CA LEU A 221 -20.69 3.13 -9.57
C LEU A 221 -19.24 3.45 -9.24
N VAL A 222 -18.40 3.45 -10.27
CA VAL A 222 -16.96 3.65 -10.15
C VAL A 222 -16.54 4.68 -11.17
N GLN A 223 -15.82 5.71 -10.72
CA GLN A 223 -15.44 6.84 -11.55
C GLN A 223 -14.02 7.31 -11.23
N VAL A 224 -13.36 7.95 -12.19
CA VAL A 224 -12.09 8.65 -11.92
C VAL A 224 -12.41 10.08 -11.56
N HIS A 225 -11.96 10.53 -10.39
CA HIS A 225 -12.18 11.87 -9.88
C HIS A 225 -10.84 12.59 -9.71
N GLN A 226 -10.85 13.92 -9.76
CA GLN A 226 -9.75 14.80 -9.39
C GLN A 226 -10.16 15.70 -8.23
N THR A 227 -9.22 15.95 -7.32
CA THR A 227 -9.40 16.95 -6.27
C THR A 227 -8.90 18.31 -6.76
N VAL A 228 -9.76 19.32 -6.74
CA VAL A 228 -9.45 20.71 -7.09
C VAL A 228 -9.78 21.62 -5.91
N ILE A 229 -8.89 22.55 -5.62
CA ILE A 229 -9.11 23.59 -4.61
C ILE A 229 -9.71 24.80 -5.30
N GLU A 230 -10.97 25.12 -4.98
CA GLU A 230 -11.65 26.32 -5.45
C GLU A 230 -12.09 27.13 -4.24
N ASN A 231 -11.68 28.40 -4.16
CA ASN A 231 -12.04 29.30 -3.05
C ASN A 231 -11.73 28.69 -1.66
N GLU A 232 -10.54 28.12 -1.49
CA GLU A 232 -10.08 27.45 -0.25
C GLU A 232 -10.85 26.17 0.13
N VAL A 233 -11.80 25.73 -0.71
CA VAL A 233 -12.57 24.49 -0.50
C VAL A 233 -12.09 23.42 -1.47
N ALA A 234 -11.70 22.26 -0.94
CA ALA A 234 -11.40 21.08 -1.74
C ALA A 234 -12.70 20.47 -2.29
N LYS A 235 -12.79 20.33 -3.61
CA LYS A 235 -13.89 19.67 -4.31
C LYS A 235 -13.36 18.47 -5.08
N MET A 236 -14.12 17.38 -5.06
CA MET A 236 -13.86 16.19 -5.87
C MET A 236 -14.79 16.25 -7.08
N GLN A 237 -14.23 16.18 -8.29
CA GLN A 237 -14.99 16.25 -9.54
C GLN A 237 -14.61 15.09 -10.45
N GLU A 238 -15.57 14.54 -11.17
CA GLU A 238 -15.34 13.49 -12.16
C GLU A 238 -14.47 14.00 -13.31
N VAL A 239 -13.54 13.16 -13.77
CA VAL A 239 -12.75 13.38 -14.98
C VAL A 239 -13.53 12.87 -16.18
N GLU A 240 -14.40 13.72 -16.73
CA GLU A 240 -15.20 13.38 -17.90
C GLU A 240 -14.31 13.04 -19.11
N GLY A 241 -14.71 12.01 -19.87
CA GLY A 241 -13.98 11.57 -21.06
C GLY A 241 -12.74 10.70 -20.79
N GLY A 242 -12.39 10.47 -19.51
CA GLY A 242 -11.31 9.58 -19.10
C GLY A 242 -9.99 10.29 -18.78
N LEU A 243 -9.09 9.57 -18.13
CA LEU A 243 -7.80 10.08 -17.66
C LEU A 243 -6.68 9.73 -18.65
N VAL A 244 -6.07 10.75 -19.27
CA VAL A 244 -4.94 10.57 -20.20
C VAL A 244 -3.68 10.18 -19.42
N VAL A 245 -3.00 9.14 -19.89
CA VAL A 245 -1.68 8.69 -19.42
C VAL A 245 -0.68 8.85 -20.57
N PRO A 246 0.14 9.93 -20.56
CA PRO A 246 1.02 10.24 -21.68
C PRO A 246 2.04 9.14 -21.98
N ALA A 247 2.47 9.04 -23.23
CA ALA A 247 3.55 8.14 -23.65
C ALA A 247 4.79 8.30 -22.79
N LYS A 248 5.44 7.18 -22.43
CA LYS A 248 6.66 7.14 -21.59
C LYS A 248 6.53 7.91 -20.27
N SER A 249 5.32 8.00 -19.72
CA SER A 249 5.03 8.77 -18.52
C SER A 249 4.16 7.99 -17.55
N SER A 250 3.86 8.59 -16.42
CA SER A 250 3.04 8.01 -15.37
C SER A 250 2.07 9.04 -14.80
N VAL A 251 0.90 8.57 -14.37
CA VAL A 251 -0.09 9.35 -13.63
C VAL A 251 -0.31 8.68 -12.27
N GLU A 252 -0.11 9.45 -11.21
CA GLU A 252 -0.29 8.99 -9.83
C GLU A 252 -1.68 9.34 -9.32
N LEU A 253 -2.44 8.32 -8.92
CA LEU A 253 -3.71 8.47 -8.23
C LEU A 253 -3.45 8.37 -6.73
N LYS A 254 -3.57 9.48 -6.01
CA LYS A 254 -3.28 9.59 -4.58
C LYS A 254 -4.24 10.53 -3.86
N PRO A 255 -4.35 10.46 -2.53
CA PRO A 255 -5.18 11.39 -1.76
C PRO A 255 -4.85 12.86 -2.10
N GLY A 256 -5.88 13.66 -2.36
CA GLY A 256 -5.71 15.07 -2.74
C GLY A 256 -5.35 15.33 -4.22
N SER A 257 -5.26 14.28 -5.05
CA SER A 257 -5.06 14.39 -6.50
C SER A 257 -6.13 13.56 -7.24
N TYR A 258 -5.77 12.91 -8.35
CA TYR A 258 -6.62 11.92 -9.00
C TYR A 258 -6.86 10.70 -8.09
N HIS A 259 -8.03 10.09 -8.19
CA HIS A 259 -8.36 8.86 -7.47
C HIS A 259 -9.55 8.15 -8.13
N ILE A 260 -9.68 6.85 -7.89
CA ILE A 260 -10.87 6.09 -8.31
C ILE A 260 -11.89 6.19 -7.18
N MET A 261 -13.01 6.86 -7.43
CA MET A 261 -14.10 7.00 -6.47
C MET A 261 -15.02 5.79 -6.56
N LEU A 262 -15.23 5.12 -5.42
CA LEU A 262 -16.12 3.96 -5.28
C LEU A 262 -17.42 4.42 -4.62
N MET A 263 -18.53 4.36 -5.36
CA MET A 263 -19.83 4.82 -4.92
C MET A 263 -20.88 3.72 -5.05
N GLN A 264 -21.99 3.91 -4.33
CA GLN A 264 -23.06 2.91 -4.26
C GLN A 264 -22.49 1.53 -3.88
N MET A 265 -21.77 1.51 -2.76
CA MET A 265 -21.08 0.33 -2.26
C MET A 265 -22.06 -0.84 -2.08
N GLN A 266 -21.68 -2.02 -2.58
CA GLN A 266 -22.46 -3.24 -2.43
C GLN A 266 -22.23 -3.89 -1.06
N ARG A 267 -21.07 -3.61 -0.47
CA ARG A 267 -20.66 -3.99 0.87
C ARG A 267 -19.72 -2.93 1.43
N ASP A 268 -19.66 -2.82 2.76
CA ASP A 268 -18.64 -1.99 3.39
C ASP A 268 -17.25 -2.62 3.22
N LEU A 269 -16.26 -1.76 2.99
CA LEU A 269 -14.85 -2.13 2.96
C LEU A 269 -14.24 -1.85 4.32
N VAL A 270 -13.65 -2.88 4.91
CA VAL A 270 -12.88 -2.78 6.16
C VAL A 270 -11.41 -3.04 5.87
N VAL A 271 -10.53 -2.56 6.75
CA VAL A 271 -9.08 -2.82 6.60
C VAL A 271 -8.84 -4.32 6.54
N GLY A 272 -7.98 -4.75 5.62
CA GLY A 272 -7.67 -6.15 5.37
C GLY A 272 -8.54 -6.82 4.31
N ASP A 273 -9.64 -6.20 3.92
CA ASP A 273 -10.38 -6.61 2.73
C ASP A 273 -9.51 -6.48 1.48
N VAL A 274 -9.88 -7.26 0.46
CA VAL A 274 -9.31 -7.17 -0.87
C VAL A 274 -10.46 -7.04 -1.86
N ILE A 275 -10.30 -6.13 -2.82
CA ILE A 275 -11.25 -5.87 -3.89
C ILE A 275 -10.56 -6.03 -5.24
N THR A 276 -11.31 -6.35 -6.27
CA THR A 276 -10.81 -6.38 -7.65
C THR A 276 -11.23 -5.12 -8.37
N VAL A 277 -10.25 -4.36 -8.88
CA VAL A 277 -10.49 -3.18 -9.72
C VAL A 277 -10.11 -3.49 -11.15
N THR A 278 -11.05 -3.32 -12.07
CA THR A 278 -10.83 -3.48 -13.51
C THR A 278 -10.64 -2.12 -14.16
N LEU A 279 -9.54 -1.92 -14.88
CA LEU A 279 -9.20 -0.70 -15.62
C LEU A 279 -9.25 -1.00 -17.12
N THR A 280 -9.98 -0.19 -17.88
CA THR A 280 -10.07 -0.33 -19.34
C THR A 280 -9.59 0.95 -20.02
N PHE A 281 -8.62 0.79 -20.90
CA PHE A 281 -7.98 1.86 -21.65
C PHE A 281 -8.55 1.98 -23.06
N GLU A 282 -8.42 3.16 -23.67
CA GLU A 282 -8.90 3.46 -25.02
C GLU A 282 -8.22 2.59 -26.09
N SER A 283 -6.97 2.15 -25.84
CA SER A 283 -6.27 1.16 -26.65
C SER A 283 -6.95 -0.22 -26.72
N GLY A 284 -7.95 -0.48 -25.86
CA GLY A 284 -8.57 -1.79 -25.66
C GLY A 284 -7.84 -2.65 -24.62
N THR A 285 -6.77 -2.13 -24.00
CA THR A 285 -6.08 -2.79 -22.90
C THR A 285 -6.98 -2.85 -21.67
N THR A 286 -7.15 -4.03 -21.09
CA THR A 286 -7.90 -4.24 -19.84
C THR A 286 -7.00 -4.89 -18.80
N LEU A 287 -7.06 -4.37 -17.58
CA LEU A 287 -6.26 -4.80 -16.43
C LEU A 287 -7.16 -5.08 -15.23
N GLU A 288 -7.02 -6.28 -14.66
CA GLU A 288 -7.59 -6.59 -13.34
C GLU A 288 -6.51 -6.46 -12.28
N VAL A 289 -6.77 -5.61 -11.28
CA VAL A 289 -5.84 -5.29 -10.20
C VAL A 289 -6.45 -5.77 -8.89
N THR A 290 -5.70 -6.61 -8.17
CA THR A 290 -6.02 -6.99 -6.78
C THR A 290 -5.64 -5.84 -5.85
N VAL A 291 -6.63 -5.13 -5.31
CA VAL A 291 -6.43 -3.92 -4.51
C VAL A 291 -6.71 -4.21 -3.02
N PRO A 292 -5.69 -4.14 -2.15
CA PRO A 292 -5.87 -4.31 -0.71
C PRO A 292 -6.48 -3.05 -0.08
N VAL A 293 -7.36 -3.24 0.90
CA VAL A 293 -7.91 -2.17 1.73
C VAL A 293 -7.00 -1.93 2.92
N LYS A 294 -6.48 -0.72 3.05
CA LYS A 294 -5.46 -0.33 4.04
C LYS A 294 -5.92 0.89 4.82
N GLN A 295 -5.44 1.02 6.05
CA GLN A 295 -5.60 2.27 6.80
C GLN A 295 -4.86 3.40 6.07
N MET A 296 -5.50 4.58 6.00
CA MET A 296 -4.90 5.83 5.50
C MET A 296 -3.77 6.32 6.41
#